data_AF-A0A960VAL8-F1
#
_entry.id   AF-A0A960VAL8-F1
#
_cell.length_a   1.000
_cell.length_b   1.000
_cell.length_c   1.000
_cell.angle_alpha   90.00
_cell.angle_beta   90.00
_cell.angle_gamma   90.00
#
_symmetry.space_group_name_H-M   'P 1'
#
loop_
_entity.id
_entity.type
_entity.pdbx_description
1 polymer ?
#
loop_
_entity_poly.entity_id
_entity_poly.type
_entity_poly.pdbx_seq_one_letter_code
_entity_poly.pdbx_strand_id
1 'polypeptide(L)'
;NMDYDINLITGSFFDHQNFNTYKKAARSTAGELHQITHARRVGTSEGYKSIYLYDRLLFVNDSGLVNFNNVDFDSMERLKDSTVNSLVPFPHPSNMVDIYLKSTKLKSLELGPIESNVDLIVDKIVHSSSAFSNLKTYRKALIQTGKTSVWVYLNEADDDLVGKDVGIKTVFKKDTRSSLGFSNIPEESEVYNSSIPLLLNLSPMEIKYNLNYGLKDTITCFIKGKVVEIK
;
A
#
# COMPACT_ATOMS: atom_id res chain seq x y z
N ASN A 1 -3.88 29.67 5.22
CA ASN A 1 -2.87 28.99 4.38
C ASN A 1 -3.10 27.51 4.48
N MET A 2 -3.44 26.84 3.38
CA MET A 2 -3.38 25.39 3.31
C MET A 2 -1.91 25.04 3.08
N ASP A 3 -1.23 24.49 4.08
CA ASP A 3 0.06 23.85 3.88
C ASP A 3 -0.17 22.54 3.13
N TYR A 4 0.48 22.39 1.97
CA TYR A 4 0.46 21.16 1.19
C TYR A 4 1.76 20.40 1.48
N ASP A 5 1.66 19.22 2.08
CA ASP A 5 2.79 18.30 2.24
C ASP A 5 3.18 17.73 0.86
N ILE A 6 4.21 18.30 0.23
CA ILE A 6 4.72 17.82 -1.06
C ILE A 6 5.70 16.67 -0.84
N ASN A 7 5.23 15.43 -1.01
CA ASN A 7 6.09 14.25 -1.04
C ASN A 7 6.71 14.07 -2.42
N LEU A 8 8.04 13.95 -2.48
CA LEU A 8 8.79 13.71 -3.70
C LEU A 8 9.17 12.23 -3.78
N ILE A 9 8.75 11.54 -4.84
CA ILE A 9 9.12 10.15 -5.09
C ILE A 9 10.14 10.12 -6.22
N THR A 10 11.27 9.45 -6.00
CA THR A 10 12.34 9.37 -7.00
C THR A 10 12.91 7.95 -7.13
N GLY A 11 13.31 7.59 -8.35
CA GLY A 11 13.99 6.33 -8.62
C GLY A 11 15.41 6.33 -8.06
N SER A 12 15.89 5.21 -7.54
CA SER A 12 17.29 5.05 -7.10
C SER A 12 18.34 5.34 -8.18
N PHE A 13 17.93 5.39 -9.45
CA PHE A 13 18.79 5.63 -10.61
C PHE A 13 18.65 7.04 -11.21
N PHE A 14 17.82 7.91 -10.65
CA PHE A 14 17.55 9.24 -11.21
C PHE A 14 18.64 10.27 -10.85
N ASP A 15 18.74 11.32 -11.67
CA ASP A 15 19.81 12.33 -11.75
C ASP A 15 20.47 12.75 -10.41
N HIS A 16 21.76 12.43 -10.25
CA HIS A 16 22.57 12.72 -9.07
C HIS A 16 22.75 14.21 -8.82
N GLN A 17 22.94 14.98 -9.89
CA GLN A 17 23.24 16.40 -9.76
C GLN A 17 22.05 17.14 -9.13
N ASN A 18 20.85 16.63 -9.40
CA ASN A 18 19.61 17.17 -8.88
C ASN A 18 19.10 16.49 -7.60
N PHE A 19 19.71 15.39 -7.13
CA PHE A 19 19.26 14.73 -5.90
C PHE A 19 19.34 15.65 -4.67
N ASN A 20 20.42 16.41 -4.53
CA ASN A 20 20.54 17.43 -3.49
C ASN A 20 19.51 18.55 -3.67
N THR A 21 19.15 18.88 -4.90
CA THR A 21 18.10 19.85 -5.23
C THR A 21 16.73 19.34 -4.81
N TYR A 22 16.39 18.07 -5.12
CA TYR A 22 15.14 17.44 -4.69
C TYR A 22 15.05 17.30 -3.17
N LYS A 23 16.16 16.95 -2.50
CA LYS A 23 16.22 16.88 -1.04
C LYS A 23 16.02 18.25 -0.39
N LYS A 24 16.58 19.31 -0.99
CA LYS A 24 16.33 20.70 -0.56
C LYS A 24 14.89 21.13 -0.81
N ALA A 25 14.32 20.77 -1.95
CA ALA A 25 12.93 21.07 -2.30
C ALA A 25 11.96 20.40 -1.32
N ALA A 26 12.12 19.10 -1.04
CA ALA A 26 11.30 18.37 -0.05
C ALA A 26 11.34 19.06 1.33
N ARG A 27 12.54 19.38 1.81
CA ARG A 27 12.74 20.09 3.10
C ARG A 27 12.10 21.48 3.13
N SER A 28 12.05 22.19 2.01
CA SER A 28 11.48 23.54 1.94
C SER A 28 9.95 23.58 2.01
N THR A 29 9.29 22.43 1.78
CA THR A 29 7.83 22.31 1.70
C THR A 29 7.26 21.37 2.76
N ALA A 30 7.96 21.18 3.89
CA ALA A 30 7.61 20.26 4.98
C ALA A 30 7.40 18.78 4.55
N GLY A 31 7.79 18.41 3.33
CA GLY A 31 7.58 17.07 2.78
C GLY A 31 8.83 16.18 2.86
N GLU A 32 8.64 14.90 2.55
CA GLU A 32 9.71 13.91 2.55
C GLU A 32 10.12 13.49 1.12
N LEU A 33 11.39 13.09 0.98
CA LEU A 33 11.92 12.49 -0.24
C LEU A 33 11.95 10.97 -0.08
N HIS A 34 11.15 10.28 -0.87
CA HIS A 34 11.04 8.82 -0.86
C HIS A 34 11.81 8.22 -2.03
N GLN A 35 12.73 7.30 -1.74
CA GLN A 35 13.54 6.62 -2.75
C GLN A 35 12.97 5.24 -3.08
N ILE A 36 12.78 4.98 -4.37
CA ILE A 36 12.32 3.69 -4.88
C ILE A 36 13.49 2.70 -4.91
N THR A 37 13.35 1.61 -4.16
CA THR A 37 14.21 0.43 -4.22
C THR A 37 13.78 -0.47 -5.36
N HIS A 38 14.73 -0.95 -6.14
CA HIS A 38 14.48 -2.00 -7.14
C HIS A 38 15.13 -3.29 -6.69
N ALA A 39 14.53 -4.43 -6.98
CA ALA A 39 15.10 -5.72 -6.65
C ALA A 39 14.92 -6.73 -7.76
N ARG A 40 15.79 -7.74 -7.78
CA ARG A 40 15.69 -8.85 -8.71
C ARG A 40 16.28 -10.11 -8.11
N ARG A 41 15.58 -11.23 -8.29
CA ARG A 41 16.09 -12.57 -7.96
C ARG A 41 17.00 -13.09 -9.08
N VAL A 42 18.13 -13.69 -8.70
CA VAL A 42 19.07 -14.36 -9.61
C VAL A 42 19.36 -15.77 -9.10
N GLY A 43 19.29 -16.76 -9.97
CA GLY A 43 19.76 -18.12 -9.72
C GLY A 43 21.16 -18.31 -10.29
N THR A 44 22.08 -18.84 -9.49
CA THR A 44 23.47 -19.14 -9.88
C THR A 44 23.83 -20.57 -9.48
N SER A 45 25.05 -21.01 -9.79
CA SER A 45 25.60 -22.28 -9.29
C SER A 45 25.69 -22.34 -7.76
N GLU A 46 25.68 -21.19 -7.08
CA GLU A 46 25.75 -21.09 -5.61
C GLU A 46 24.37 -20.95 -4.95
N GLY A 47 23.30 -21.11 -5.75
CA GLY A 47 21.92 -20.96 -5.29
C GLY A 47 21.29 -19.63 -5.70
N TYR A 48 20.18 -19.30 -5.05
CA TYR A 48 19.40 -18.10 -5.34
C TYR A 48 19.84 -16.94 -4.46
N LYS A 49 19.97 -15.77 -5.09
CA LYS A 49 20.24 -14.50 -4.42
C LYS A 49 19.20 -13.48 -4.82
N SER A 50 18.92 -12.53 -3.94
CA SER A 50 18.16 -11.32 -4.26
C SER A 50 19.11 -10.14 -4.26
N ILE A 51 19.14 -9.41 -5.37
CA ILE A 51 19.94 -8.19 -5.51
C ILE A 51 19.00 -7.01 -5.37
N TYR A 52 19.36 -6.04 -4.55
CA TYR A 52 18.63 -4.79 -4.33
C TYR A 52 19.46 -3.61 -4.80
N LEU A 53 18.82 -2.64 -5.46
CA LEU A 53 19.36 -1.34 -5.80
C LEU A 53 18.65 -0.29 -4.96
N TYR A 54 19.37 0.30 -4.00
CA TYR A 54 18.88 1.35 -3.11
C TYR A 54 19.96 2.43 -2.97
N ASP A 55 19.59 3.69 -3.18
CA ASP A 55 20.52 4.82 -3.14
C ASP A 55 21.80 4.62 -4.00
N ARG A 56 21.64 3.96 -5.17
CA ARG A 56 22.73 3.56 -6.09
C ARG A 56 23.71 2.54 -5.52
N LEU A 57 23.40 1.97 -4.37
CA LEU A 57 24.17 0.89 -3.79
C LEU A 57 23.49 -0.42 -4.14
N LEU A 58 24.32 -1.41 -4.46
CA LEU A 58 23.88 -2.76 -4.72
C LEU A 58 24.06 -3.57 -3.45
N PHE A 59 22.97 -4.14 -2.97
CA PHE A 59 22.94 -5.04 -1.82
C PHE A 59 22.55 -6.44 -2.27
N VAL A 60 23.13 -7.45 -1.65
CA VAL A 60 22.91 -8.86 -1.95
C VAL A 60 22.43 -9.56 -0.68
N ASN A 61 21.39 -10.37 -0.85
CA ASN A 61 20.83 -11.20 0.20
C ASN A 61 20.71 -12.65 -0.30
N ASP A 62 21.12 -13.58 0.57
CA ASP A 62 21.23 -15.00 0.32
C ASP A 62 19.91 -15.78 0.39
N SER A 63 18.82 -15.14 0.83
CA SER A 63 17.50 -15.77 0.90
C SER A 63 16.92 -16.12 -0.48
N GLY A 64 17.35 -15.40 -1.52
CA GLY A 64 16.76 -15.52 -2.86
C GLY A 64 15.31 -15.01 -2.96
N LEU A 65 14.77 -14.39 -1.90
CA LEU A 65 13.42 -13.85 -1.84
C LEU A 65 13.46 -12.32 -1.86
N VAL A 66 12.64 -11.73 -2.70
CA VAL A 66 12.43 -10.27 -2.72
C VAL A 66 11.36 -9.94 -1.67
N ASN A 67 11.69 -9.06 -0.72
CA ASN A 67 10.75 -8.58 0.30
C ASN A 67 11.03 -7.12 0.61
N PHE A 68 10.06 -6.25 0.31
CA PHE A 68 10.18 -4.81 0.50
C PHE A 68 9.56 -4.28 1.81
N ASN A 69 8.86 -5.13 2.58
CA ASN A 69 8.13 -4.68 3.78
C ASN A 69 9.05 -4.37 4.96
N ASN A 70 10.15 -5.13 5.11
CA ASN A 70 11.16 -4.97 6.15
C ASN A 70 12.56 -5.23 5.57
N VAL A 71 13.02 -4.35 4.66
CA VAL A 71 14.38 -4.43 4.14
C VAL A 71 15.36 -3.91 5.18
N ASP A 72 16.24 -4.77 5.68
CA ASP A 72 17.36 -4.39 6.53
C ASP A 72 18.64 -4.39 5.70
N PHE A 73 19.02 -3.23 5.15
CA PHE A 73 20.22 -3.08 4.33
C PHE A 73 21.52 -3.23 5.12
N ASP A 74 21.51 -3.05 6.44
CA ASP A 74 22.70 -3.19 7.29
C ASP A 74 23.09 -4.67 7.46
N SER A 75 22.09 -5.56 7.37
CA SER A 75 22.29 -7.01 7.41
C SER A 75 22.75 -7.62 6.07
N MET A 76 22.65 -6.87 4.96
CA MET A 76 22.93 -7.37 3.61
C MET A 76 24.37 -7.12 3.19
N GLU A 77 24.89 -7.97 2.29
CA GLU A 77 26.19 -7.71 1.68
C GLU A 77 26.09 -6.53 0.70
N ARG A 78 26.79 -5.44 1.00
CA ARG A 78 26.94 -4.33 0.05
C ARG A 78 28.09 -4.59 -0.91
N LEU A 79 27.82 -4.55 -2.22
CA LEU A 79 28.87 -4.56 -3.24
C LEU A 79 29.70 -3.26 -3.15
N LYS A 80 31.03 -3.41 -3.13
CA LYS A 80 31.97 -2.29 -2.99
C LYS A 80 31.88 -1.32 -4.17
N ASP A 81 31.78 -0.03 -3.87
CA ASP A 81 31.67 1.05 -4.86
C ASP A 81 32.82 1.02 -5.88
N SER A 82 34.05 0.73 -5.45
CA SER A 82 35.20 0.60 -6.36
C SER A 82 34.99 -0.46 -7.44
N THR A 83 34.37 -1.58 -7.06
CA THR A 83 34.07 -2.68 -7.97
C THR A 83 32.93 -2.31 -8.91
N VAL A 84 31.86 -1.69 -8.40
CA VAL A 84 30.73 -1.23 -9.21
C VAL A 84 31.16 -0.17 -10.23
N ASN A 85 31.90 0.85 -9.78
CA ASN A 85 32.33 1.99 -10.59
C ASN A 85 33.36 1.60 -11.67
N SER A 86 34.11 0.51 -11.47
CA SER A 86 34.98 -0.04 -12.51
C SER A 86 34.21 -0.69 -13.66
N LEU A 87 32.96 -1.09 -13.44
CA LEU A 87 32.14 -1.82 -14.40
C LEU A 87 31.14 -0.90 -15.11
N VAL A 88 30.58 0.06 -14.39
CA VAL A 88 29.61 1.01 -14.91
C VAL A 88 29.79 2.39 -14.27
N PRO A 89 29.44 3.49 -14.97
CA PRO A 89 29.44 4.82 -14.36
C PRO A 89 28.45 4.97 -13.21
N PHE A 90 27.31 4.27 -13.30
CA PHE A 90 26.32 4.18 -12.23
C PHE A 90 25.46 2.91 -12.39
N PRO A 91 24.99 2.31 -11.29
CA PRO A 91 24.08 1.16 -11.35
C PRO A 91 22.63 1.58 -11.66
N HIS A 92 21.94 0.73 -12.40
CA HIS A 92 20.58 0.88 -12.88
C HIS A 92 19.85 -0.48 -12.76
N PRO A 93 18.50 -0.52 -12.60
CA PRO A 93 17.77 -1.78 -12.49
C PRO A 93 18.07 -2.79 -13.62
N SER A 94 18.35 -2.29 -14.83
CA SER A 94 18.67 -3.15 -15.98
C SER A 94 20.07 -3.79 -15.93
N ASN A 95 21.02 -3.25 -15.17
CA ASN A 95 22.42 -3.72 -15.13
C ASN A 95 22.86 -4.26 -13.76
N MET A 96 22.01 -4.18 -12.73
CA MET A 96 22.31 -4.60 -11.36
C MET A 96 22.78 -6.06 -11.26
N VAL A 97 22.18 -6.96 -12.06
CA VAL A 97 22.55 -8.38 -12.07
C VAL A 97 23.89 -8.60 -12.76
N ASP A 98 24.13 -7.91 -13.89
CA ASP A 98 25.39 -8.03 -14.62
C ASP A 98 26.58 -7.57 -13.78
N ILE A 99 26.39 -6.51 -13.00
CA ILE A 99 27.41 -6.01 -12.06
C ILE A 99 27.74 -7.08 -11.02
N TYR A 100 26.71 -7.67 -10.40
CA TYR A 100 26.87 -8.75 -9.42
C TYR A 100 27.58 -9.97 -10.01
N LEU A 101 27.16 -10.45 -11.19
CA LEU A 101 27.76 -11.62 -11.82
C LEU A 101 29.23 -11.38 -12.20
N LYS A 102 29.55 -10.17 -12.68
CA LYS A 102 30.95 -9.80 -13.00
C LYS A 102 31.81 -9.64 -11.74
N SER A 103 31.28 -9.08 -10.66
CA SER A 103 32.03 -8.91 -9.41
C SER A 103 32.32 -10.24 -8.73
N THR A 104 31.40 -11.19 -8.80
CA THR A 104 31.51 -12.53 -8.20
C THR A 104 32.10 -13.57 -9.14
N LYS A 105 32.26 -13.26 -10.43
CA LYS A 105 32.66 -14.19 -11.51
C LYS A 105 31.71 -15.38 -11.68
N LEU A 106 30.45 -15.21 -11.27
CA LEU A 106 29.40 -16.19 -11.44
C LEU A 106 28.68 -16.04 -12.79
N LYS A 107 27.90 -17.06 -13.14
CA LYS A 107 26.98 -17.03 -14.29
C LYS A 107 25.54 -17.20 -13.80
N SER A 108 24.61 -16.48 -14.42
CA SER A 108 23.18 -16.69 -14.19
C SER A 108 22.71 -17.97 -14.85
N LEU A 109 21.95 -18.76 -14.09
CA LEU A 109 21.16 -19.88 -14.60
C LEU A 109 19.69 -19.49 -14.77
N GLU A 110 19.22 -18.58 -13.92
CA GLU A 110 17.83 -18.12 -13.89
C GLU A 110 17.76 -16.65 -13.48
N LEU A 111 16.79 -15.92 -14.03
CA LEU A 111 16.54 -14.51 -13.69
C LEU A 111 15.05 -14.30 -13.44
N GLY A 112 14.71 -13.76 -12.27
CA GLY A 112 13.36 -13.28 -11.98
C GLY A 112 13.02 -11.96 -12.69
N PRO A 113 11.80 -11.43 -12.54
CA PRO A 113 11.46 -10.08 -12.97
C PRO A 113 12.19 -9.01 -12.14
N ILE A 114 12.24 -7.78 -12.66
CA ILE A 114 12.62 -6.60 -11.86
C ILE A 114 11.37 -6.15 -11.11
N GLU A 115 11.48 -6.00 -9.80
CA GLU A 115 10.42 -5.56 -8.90
C GLU A 115 10.82 -4.24 -8.24
N SER A 116 9.84 -3.51 -7.69
CA SER A 116 10.08 -2.25 -6.99
C SER A 116 9.12 -2.03 -5.83
N ASN A 117 9.52 -1.20 -4.86
CA ASN A 117 8.68 -0.84 -3.71
C ASN A 117 7.81 0.41 -3.95
N VAL A 118 7.60 0.83 -5.22
CA VAL A 118 6.85 2.05 -5.55
C VAL A 118 5.47 2.03 -4.92
N ASP A 119 4.73 0.94 -5.11
CA ASP A 119 3.36 0.82 -4.60
C ASP A 119 3.31 0.92 -3.08
N LEU A 120 4.28 0.30 -2.38
CA LEU A 120 4.40 0.39 -0.93
C LEU A 120 4.72 1.81 -0.44
N ILE A 121 5.56 2.55 -1.17
CA ILE A 121 5.87 3.95 -0.86
C ILE A 121 4.64 4.82 -1.06
N VAL A 122 3.95 4.66 -2.20
CA VAL A 122 2.73 5.40 -2.50
C VAL A 122 1.66 5.13 -1.44
N ASP A 123 1.45 3.86 -1.09
CA ASP A 123 0.54 3.48 -0.02
C ASP A 123 0.96 4.17 1.29
N LYS A 124 2.22 4.08 1.71
CA LYS A 124 2.69 4.75 2.94
C LYS A 124 2.43 6.26 2.91
N ILE A 125 2.70 6.95 1.81
CA ILE A 125 2.50 8.41 1.69
C ILE A 125 1.02 8.77 1.80
N VAL A 126 0.16 8.05 1.07
CA VAL A 126 -1.29 8.24 1.10
C VAL A 126 -1.82 8.05 2.52
N HIS A 127 -1.27 7.09 3.27
CA HIS A 127 -1.70 6.77 4.63
C HIS A 127 -0.97 7.57 5.73
N SER A 128 0.11 8.32 5.45
CA SER A 128 0.93 9.05 6.44
C SER A 128 0.84 10.58 6.37
N SER A 129 0.45 11.17 5.25
CA SER A 129 0.35 12.63 5.14
C SER A 129 -0.69 13.21 6.10
N SER A 130 -0.34 14.31 6.77
CA SER A 130 -1.16 14.94 7.81
C SER A 130 -2.41 15.66 7.28
N ALA A 131 -2.47 15.90 5.97
CA ALA A 131 -3.71 16.23 5.27
C ALA A 131 -4.78 15.11 5.38
N PHE A 132 -4.35 13.89 5.73
CA PHE A 132 -5.17 12.72 5.98
C PHE A 132 -5.04 12.18 7.43
N SER A 133 -4.29 12.84 8.33
CA SER A 133 -4.08 12.38 9.73
C SER A 133 -5.28 12.55 10.67
N ASN A 134 -6.45 12.90 10.13
CA ASN A 134 -7.73 12.77 10.83
C ASN A 134 -8.50 11.50 10.43
N LEU A 135 -7.93 10.64 9.57
CA LEU A 135 -8.53 9.36 9.25
C LEU A 135 -8.16 8.36 10.34
N LYS A 136 -9.14 8.05 11.19
CA LYS A 136 -9.16 6.81 11.97
C LYS A 136 -8.76 5.65 11.05
N THR A 137 -7.94 4.71 11.53
CA THR A 137 -7.59 3.53 10.74
C THR A 137 -8.84 2.69 10.53
N TYR A 138 -9.52 2.92 9.41
CA TYR A 138 -10.78 2.26 9.11
C TYR A 138 -10.52 0.84 8.62
N ARG A 139 -10.94 -0.13 9.42
CA ARG A 139 -10.86 -1.54 9.04
C ARG A 139 -12.11 -1.95 8.29
N LYS A 140 -11.93 -2.83 7.31
CA LYS A 140 -13.00 -3.26 6.42
C LYS A 140 -13.60 -4.55 6.98
N ALA A 141 -14.87 -4.51 7.37
CA ALA A 141 -15.61 -5.68 7.83
C ALA A 141 -16.51 -6.22 6.71
N LEU A 142 -16.47 -7.52 6.47
CA LEU A 142 -17.41 -8.21 5.60
C LEU A 142 -18.62 -8.62 6.42
N ILE A 143 -19.77 -8.06 6.08
CA ILE A 143 -21.02 -8.25 6.81
C ILE A 143 -21.96 -9.09 5.95
N GLN A 144 -22.31 -10.28 6.45
CA GLN A 144 -23.31 -11.14 5.83
C GLN A 144 -24.70 -10.77 6.34
N THR A 145 -25.55 -10.28 5.44
CA THR A 145 -26.92 -9.87 5.69
C THR A 145 -27.87 -10.71 4.80
N GLY A 146 -28.54 -11.67 5.43
CA GLY A 146 -29.35 -12.67 4.72
C GLY A 146 -28.52 -13.48 3.71
N LYS A 147 -28.84 -13.33 2.42
CA LYS A 147 -28.16 -14.01 1.30
C LYS A 147 -27.06 -13.18 0.64
N THR A 148 -26.84 -11.95 1.12
CA THR A 148 -25.87 -11.01 0.52
C THR A 148 -24.78 -10.65 1.50
N SER A 149 -23.58 -10.38 1.00
CA SER A 149 -22.48 -9.88 1.81
C SER A 149 -22.03 -8.52 1.29
N VAL A 150 -21.69 -7.61 2.21
CA VAL A 150 -21.25 -6.26 1.89
C VAL A 150 -20.02 -5.93 2.71
N TRP A 151 -19.03 -5.33 2.05
CA TRP A 151 -17.90 -4.76 2.76
C TRP A 151 -18.25 -3.37 3.28
N VAL A 152 -17.99 -3.14 4.56
CA VAL A 152 -18.22 -1.87 5.24
C VAL A 152 -16.95 -1.47 5.97
N TYR A 153 -16.46 -0.26 5.73
CA TYR A 153 -15.37 0.32 6.51
C TYR A 153 -15.91 0.78 7.87
N LEU A 154 -15.27 0.40 8.97
CA LEU A 154 -15.70 0.78 10.31
C LEU A 154 -14.68 1.71 10.93
N ASN A 155 -15.18 2.72 11.64
CA ASN A 155 -14.37 3.63 12.44
C ASN A 155 -13.46 2.90 13.43
N GLU A 156 -14.02 1.88 14.09
CA GLU A 156 -13.30 1.00 15.01
C GLU A 156 -13.79 -0.43 14.72
N ALA A 157 -12.90 -1.30 14.22
CA ALA A 157 -13.18 -2.73 14.08
C ALA A 157 -12.08 -3.52 14.77
N ASP A 158 -12.45 -4.26 15.80
CA ASP A 158 -11.54 -5.22 16.44
C ASP A 158 -11.82 -6.62 15.89
N ASP A 159 -10.78 -7.45 15.83
CA ASP A 159 -10.87 -8.84 15.33
C ASP A 159 -11.85 -9.68 16.15
N ASP A 160 -12.13 -9.24 17.38
CA ASP A 160 -13.12 -9.81 18.27
C ASP A 160 -14.56 -9.74 17.73
N LEU A 161 -14.83 -8.93 16.71
CA LEU A 161 -16.14 -8.83 16.07
C LEU A 161 -16.41 -9.99 15.12
N VAL A 162 -15.39 -10.68 14.63
CA VAL A 162 -15.54 -11.80 13.70
C VAL A 162 -16.41 -12.90 14.33
N GLY A 163 -17.48 -13.27 13.61
CA GLY A 163 -18.46 -14.27 14.06
C GLY A 163 -19.62 -13.70 14.89
N LYS A 164 -19.61 -12.41 15.26
CA LYS A 164 -20.70 -11.77 16.00
C LYS A 164 -21.77 -11.19 15.06
N ASP A 165 -23.02 -11.20 15.52
CA ASP A 165 -24.11 -10.44 14.90
C ASP A 165 -24.00 -8.97 15.33
N VAL A 166 -23.89 -8.07 14.37
CA VAL A 166 -23.73 -6.63 14.61
C VAL A 166 -24.76 -5.82 13.84
N GLY A 167 -25.16 -4.70 14.43
CA GLY A 167 -25.74 -3.59 13.71
C GLY A 167 -24.65 -2.60 13.36
N ILE A 168 -24.68 -2.03 12.17
CA ILE A 168 -23.76 -0.94 11.78
C ILE A 168 -24.60 0.21 11.32
N LYS A 169 -24.45 1.37 11.97
CA LYS A 169 -25.00 2.63 11.48
C LYS A 169 -23.97 3.29 10.60
N THR A 170 -24.36 3.70 9.41
CA THR A 170 -23.43 4.34 8.47
C THR A 170 -24.14 5.19 7.43
N VAL A 171 -23.38 6.06 6.77
CA VAL A 171 -23.77 6.73 5.53
C VAL A 171 -23.17 6.00 4.34
N PHE A 172 -24.00 5.67 3.35
CA PHE A 172 -23.57 5.14 2.06
C PHE A 172 -23.63 6.21 0.98
N LYS A 173 -22.71 6.12 0.03
CA LYS A 173 -22.63 6.98 -1.16
C LYS A 173 -22.41 6.13 -2.41
N LYS A 174 -22.77 6.66 -3.57
CA LYS A 174 -22.47 6.03 -4.87
C LYS A 174 -20.98 5.81 -5.04
N ASP A 175 -20.62 4.64 -5.54
CA ASP A 175 -19.23 4.28 -5.82
C ASP A 175 -19.19 3.29 -6.99
N THR A 176 -18.80 3.80 -8.15
CA THR A 176 -18.73 3.01 -9.39
C THR A 176 -17.58 2.02 -9.40
N ARG A 177 -16.65 2.11 -8.46
CA ARG A 177 -15.52 1.17 -8.30
C ARG A 177 -15.87 0.00 -7.37
N SER A 178 -16.95 0.12 -6.60
CA SER A 178 -17.48 -0.96 -5.76
C SER A 178 -18.29 -1.95 -6.59
N SER A 179 -18.16 -3.25 -6.30
CA SER A 179 -18.95 -4.30 -6.97
C SER A 179 -20.47 -4.15 -6.74
N LEU A 180 -20.87 -3.51 -5.64
CA LEU A 180 -22.26 -3.23 -5.34
C LEU A 180 -22.74 -1.86 -5.87
N GLY A 181 -21.83 -1.03 -6.40
CA GLY A 181 -22.12 0.31 -6.90
C GLY A 181 -22.20 1.39 -5.81
N PHE A 182 -21.82 1.05 -4.57
CA PHE A 182 -21.77 1.98 -3.45
C PHE A 182 -20.68 1.60 -2.45
N SER A 183 -20.22 2.58 -1.67
CA SER A 183 -19.36 2.40 -0.52
C SER A 183 -19.85 3.25 0.64
N ASN A 184 -19.42 2.94 1.85
CA ASN A 184 -19.78 3.70 3.03
C ASN A 184 -18.76 4.80 3.35
N ILE A 185 -19.19 5.79 4.13
CA ILE A 185 -18.35 6.85 4.69
C ILE A 185 -17.81 6.33 6.04
N PRO A 186 -16.52 5.95 6.11
CA PRO A 186 -15.97 5.27 7.28
C PRO A 186 -16.05 6.08 8.57
N GLU A 187 -15.90 7.42 8.49
CA GLU A 187 -15.97 8.37 9.61
C GLU A 187 -17.33 8.30 10.33
N GLU A 188 -18.37 8.00 9.56
CA GLU A 188 -19.77 7.96 10.00
C GLU A 188 -20.25 6.54 10.26
N SER A 189 -19.33 5.57 10.31
CA SER A 189 -19.61 4.15 10.45
C SER A 189 -19.29 3.64 11.84
N GLU A 190 -20.31 3.31 12.61
CA GLU A 190 -20.18 2.83 13.99
C GLU A 190 -20.92 1.51 14.20
N VAL A 191 -20.31 0.62 14.99
CA VAL A 191 -20.99 -0.58 15.48
C VAL A 191 -22.06 -0.15 16.48
N TYR A 192 -23.29 -0.56 16.22
CA TYR A 192 -24.47 -0.17 16.96
C TYR A 192 -25.06 -1.36 17.72
N ASN A 193 -24.98 -1.30 19.04
CA ASN A 193 -25.37 -2.40 19.95
C ASN A 193 -26.79 -2.26 20.51
N SER A 194 -27.55 -1.24 20.10
CA SER A 194 -28.93 -1.00 20.57
C SER A 194 -29.99 -1.50 19.58
N SER A 195 -31.25 -1.51 20.01
CA SER A 195 -32.39 -1.85 19.15
C SER A 195 -32.46 -0.90 17.94
N ILE A 196 -32.42 -1.46 16.74
CA ILE A 196 -32.46 -0.70 15.48
C ILE A 196 -33.91 -0.60 15.00
N PRO A 197 -34.44 0.60 14.73
CA PRO A 197 -35.74 0.75 14.09
C PRO A 197 -35.77 0.02 12.74
N LEU A 198 -36.73 -0.89 12.55
CA LEU A 198 -36.83 -1.72 11.32
C LEU A 198 -36.83 -0.90 10.02
N LEU A 199 -37.46 0.27 10.03
CA LEU A 199 -37.55 1.18 8.88
C LEU A 199 -36.20 1.77 8.45
N LEU A 200 -35.20 1.77 9.34
CA LEU A 200 -33.87 2.30 9.06
C LEU A 200 -32.85 1.19 8.77
N ASN A 201 -33.23 -0.08 8.90
CA ASN A 201 -32.38 -1.22 8.56
C ASN A 201 -32.59 -1.61 7.10
N LEU A 202 -31.60 -1.33 6.25
CA LEU A 202 -31.68 -1.57 4.82
C LEU A 202 -30.74 -2.69 4.40
N SER A 203 -31.22 -3.55 3.50
CA SER A 203 -30.38 -4.50 2.81
C SER A 203 -29.48 -3.82 1.76
N PRO A 204 -28.37 -4.45 1.33
CA PRO A 204 -27.50 -3.91 0.28
C PRO A 204 -28.25 -3.59 -1.01
N MET A 205 -29.29 -4.35 -1.35
CA MET A 205 -30.10 -4.11 -2.54
C MET A 205 -30.98 -2.86 -2.40
N GLU A 206 -31.58 -2.65 -1.24
CA GLU A 206 -32.36 -1.44 -0.94
C GLU A 206 -31.45 -0.20 -0.94
N ILE A 207 -30.23 -0.30 -0.41
CA ILE A 207 -29.24 0.79 -0.45
C ILE A 207 -28.88 1.14 -1.89
N LYS A 208 -28.54 0.14 -2.71
CA LYS A 208 -28.23 0.34 -4.13
C LYS A 208 -29.40 0.99 -4.88
N TYR A 209 -30.62 0.52 -4.64
CA TYR A 209 -31.83 1.09 -5.24
C TYR A 209 -32.02 2.55 -4.85
N ASN A 210 -31.94 2.86 -3.55
CA ASN A 210 -32.11 4.23 -3.04
C ASN A 210 -31.04 5.18 -3.57
N LEU A 211 -29.78 4.74 -3.70
CA LEU A 211 -28.72 5.57 -4.26
C LEU A 211 -28.91 5.79 -5.77
N ASN A 212 -29.23 4.75 -6.54
CA ASN A 212 -29.32 4.88 -7.99
C ASN A 212 -30.57 5.61 -8.48
N TYR A 213 -31.70 5.47 -7.78
CA TYR A 213 -32.99 5.99 -8.22
C TYR A 213 -33.57 7.06 -7.28
N GLY A 214 -32.98 7.28 -6.11
CA GLY A 214 -33.37 8.34 -5.20
C GLY A 214 -32.83 9.72 -5.61
N LEU A 215 -33.42 10.76 -5.03
CA LEU A 215 -33.03 12.17 -5.22
C LEU A 215 -31.76 12.56 -4.43
N LYS A 216 -31.16 11.65 -3.68
CA LYS A 216 -30.02 11.92 -2.79
C LYS A 216 -28.82 11.07 -3.20
N ASP A 217 -27.65 11.68 -3.22
CA ASP A 217 -26.39 10.99 -3.54
C ASP A 217 -25.77 10.24 -2.35
N THR A 218 -26.38 10.38 -1.17
CA THR A 218 -26.04 9.66 0.05
C THR A 218 -27.29 9.18 0.80
N ILE A 219 -27.15 8.11 1.58
CA ILE A 219 -28.19 7.60 2.46
C ILE A 219 -27.61 7.17 3.81
N THR A 220 -28.19 7.69 4.89
CA THR A 220 -27.91 7.24 6.26
C THR A 220 -28.85 6.09 6.61
N CYS A 221 -28.31 4.94 6.96
CA CYS A 221 -29.11 3.78 7.37
C CYS A 221 -28.31 2.85 8.28
N PHE A 222 -28.96 1.78 8.70
CA PHE A 222 -28.33 0.66 9.41
C PHE A 222 -28.25 -0.56 8.49
N ILE A 223 -27.19 -1.34 8.65
CA ILE A 223 -27.13 -2.71 8.15
C ILE A 223 -26.98 -3.64 9.35
N LYS A 224 -27.80 -4.69 9.40
CA LYS A 224 -27.66 -5.77 10.37
C LYS A 224 -27.18 -7.05 9.70
N GLY A 225 -26.20 -7.72 10.30
CA GLY A 225 -25.68 -8.99 9.81
C GLY A 225 -24.58 -9.56 10.68
N LYS A 226 -24.06 -10.71 10.26
CA LYS A 226 -22.94 -11.38 10.91
C LYS A 226 -21.62 -10.91 10.30
N VAL A 227 -20.65 -10.54 11.14
CA VAL A 227 -19.29 -10.25 10.66
C VAL A 227 -18.61 -11.57 10.31
N VAL A 228 -18.12 -11.70 9.07
CA VAL A 228 -17.45 -12.93 8.62
C VAL A 228 -15.94 -12.76 8.45
N GLU A 229 -15.47 -11.54 8.23
CA GLU A 229 -14.05 -11.24 7.98
C GLU A 229 -13.77 -9.76 8.32
N ILE A 230 -12.57 -9.45 8.82
CA ILE A 230 -12.08 -8.09 9.01
C ILE A 230 -10.69 -7.97 8.37
N LYS A 231 -10.47 -6.91 7.60
CA LYS A 231 -9.20 -6.53 6.99
C LYS A 231 -8.77 -5.18 7.51
#